data_AF-A0AAV5N722-F1
#
_entry.id   AF-A0AAV5N722-F1
#
_cell.length_a   1.000
_cell.length_b   1.000
_cell.length_c   1.000
_cell.angle_alpha   90.00
_cell.angle_beta   90.00
_cell.angle_gamma   90.00
#
_symmetry.space_group_name_H-M   'P 1'
#
loop_
_entity.id
_entity.type
_entity.pdbx_description
1 polymer ?
#
loop_
_entity_poly.entity_id
_entity_poly.type
_entity_poly.pdbx_seq_one_letter_code
_entity_poly.pdbx_strand_id
1 'polypeptide(L)' 'MLNIMTKGYISASLYVREFVKSQRGITAIEYALIGVAVASLLALVLGNGANSGFLFELKQTFEKIAASIRSVTVASGS' A
#
# COMPACT_ATOMS: atom_id res chain seq x y z
N MET A 1 10.79 26.38 46.64
CA MET A 1 9.40 26.48 46.12
C MET A 1 9.35 26.69 44.61
N LEU A 2 10.13 27.62 44.04
CA LEU A 2 10.19 27.88 42.58
C LEU A 2 10.48 26.63 41.71
N ASN A 3 11.41 25.78 42.14
CA ASN A 3 11.86 24.59 41.38
C ASN A 3 10.75 23.55 41.12
N ILE A 4 9.79 23.41 42.03
CA ILE A 4 8.66 22.46 41.87
C ILE A 4 7.69 22.96 40.80
N MET A 5 7.41 24.27 40.80
CA MET A 5 6.51 24.88 39.81
C MET A 5 7.13 24.87 38.42
N THR A 6 8.42 25.17 38.31
CA THR A 6 9.16 25.09 37.04
C THR A 6 9.24 23.65 36.53
N LYS A 7 9.50 22.66 37.41
CA LYS A 7 9.48 21.24 37.04
C LYS A 7 8.10 20.81 36.55
N GLY A 8 7.03 21.20 37.24
CA GLY A 8 5.66 20.92 36.83
C GLY A 8 5.33 21.50 35.45
N TYR A 9 5.70 22.75 35.20
CA TYR A 9 5.50 23.42 33.91
C TYR A 9 6.29 22.74 32.77
N ILE A 10 7.56 22.41 33.02
CA ILE A 10 8.40 21.72 32.04
C ILE A 10 7.83 20.33 31.74
N SER A 11 7.47 19.54 32.76
CA SER A 11 6.87 18.22 32.58
C SER A 11 5.55 18.30 31.80
N ALA A 12 4.65 19.23 32.14
CA ALA A 12 3.40 19.41 31.40
C ALA A 12 3.65 19.81 29.94
N SER A 13 4.59 20.71 29.68
CA SER A 13 4.94 21.13 28.32
C SER A 13 5.55 20.01 27.49
N LEU A 14 6.31 19.11 28.11
CA LEU A 14 6.88 17.92 27.47
C LEU A 14 5.78 16.92 27.13
N TYR A 15 4.84 16.65 28.04
CA TYR A 15 3.73 15.74 27.76
C TYR A 15 2.82 16.25 26.64
N VAL A 16 2.52 17.55 26.59
CA VAL A 16 1.72 18.12 25.49
C VAL A 16 2.47 18.04 24.15
N ARG A 17 3.78 18.31 24.17
CA ARG A 17 4.63 18.16 22.97
C ARG A 17 4.73 16.71 22.51
N GLU A 18 4.89 15.78 23.44
CA GLU A 18 4.89 14.35 23.13
C GLU A 18 3.53 13.88 22.67
N PHE A 19 2.42 14.39 23.22
CA PHE A 19 1.06 14.08 22.80
C PHE A 19 0.78 14.55 21.36
N VAL A 20 1.12 15.80 21.03
CA VAL A 20 0.97 16.34 19.67
C VAL A 20 1.90 15.66 18.67
N LYS A 21 3.13 15.31 19.10
CA LYS A 21 4.11 14.59 18.28
C LYS A 21 3.86 13.06 18.28
N SER A 22 2.93 12.57 19.09
CA SER A 22 2.65 11.15 19.20
C SER A 22 1.86 10.71 17.97
N GLN A 23 2.57 10.09 17.03
CA GLN A 23 1.94 9.32 15.95
C GLN A 23 1.66 7.86 16.35
N ARG A 24 1.77 7.54 17.66
CA ARG A 24 1.51 6.21 18.21
C ARG A 24 -0.02 6.03 18.31
N GLY A 25 -0.61 5.65 17.19
CA GLY A 25 -2.06 5.59 17.01
C GLY A 25 -2.58 6.64 16.04
N ILE A 26 -1.92 6.83 14.89
CA ILE A 26 -2.61 7.32 13.70
C ILE A 26 -3.94 6.56 13.62
N THR A 27 -5.03 7.30 13.55
CA THR A 27 -6.31 6.76 13.94
C THR A 27 -6.71 5.64 13.00
N ALA A 28 -7.36 4.60 13.54
CA ALA A 28 -7.84 3.48 12.72
C ALA A 28 -8.73 3.96 11.55
N ILE A 29 -9.40 5.10 11.70
CA ILE A 29 -10.25 5.70 10.66
C ILE A 29 -9.44 6.39 9.54
N GLU A 30 -8.32 7.05 9.84
CA GLU A 30 -7.46 7.68 8.84
C GLU A 30 -6.77 6.63 7.96
N TYR A 31 -6.22 5.57 8.58
CA TYR A 31 -5.65 4.47 7.81
C TYR A 31 -6.70 3.67 7.05
N ALA A 32 -7.90 3.51 7.59
CA ALA A 32 -9.00 2.90 6.86
C ALA A 32 -9.33 3.73 5.60
N LEU A 33 -9.38 5.06 5.70
CA LEU A 33 -9.62 5.94 4.56
C LEU A 33 -8.51 5.84 3.51
N ILE A 34 -7.24 5.86 3.93
CA ILE A 34 -6.09 5.67 3.02
C ILE A 34 -6.14 4.30 2.35
N GLY A 35 -6.51 3.24 3.10
CA GLY A 35 -6.68 1.90 2.56
C GLY A 35 -7.76 1.81 1.48
N VAL A 36 -8.90 2.49 1.67
CA VAL A 36 -9.97 2.58 0.66
C VAL A 36 -9.49 3.36 -0.58
N ALA A 37 -8.75 4.44 -0.40
CA ALA A 37 -8.17 5.22 -1.51
C ALA A 37 -7.18 4.39 -2.33
N VAL A 38 -6.28 3.65 -1.67
CA VAL A 38 -5.30 2.78 -2.34
C VAL A 38 -6.00 1.60 -3.03
N ALA A 39 -6.97 0.96 -2.38
CA ALA A 39 -7.70 -0.17 -2.95
C ALA A 39 -8.50 0.21 -4.20
N SER A 40 -9.19 1.36 -4.17
CA SER A 40 -9.95 1.86 -5.34
C SER A 40 -9.05 2.23 -6.51
N LEU A 41 -7.91 2.87 -6.25
CA LEU A 41 -6.94 3.20 -7.29
C LEU A 41 -6.28 1.94 -7.87
N LEU A 42 -5.94 0.95 -7.04
CA LEU A 42 -5.48 -0.35 -7.52
C LEU A 42 -6.56 -1.04 -8.37
N ALA A 43 -7.83 -1.05 -7.95
CA ALA A 43 -8.90 -1.67 -8.73
C ALA A 43 -9.05 -1.05 -10.13
N LEU A 44 -8.88 0.27 -10.25
CA LEU A 44 -8.89 0.97 -11.54
C LEU A 44 -7.69 0.61 -12.42
N VAL A 45 -6.48 0.56 -11.84
CA VAL A 45 -5.24 0.30 -12.60
C VAL A 45 -5.11 -1.17 -12.98
N LEU A 46 -5.35 -2.08 -12.05
CA LEU A 46 -5.25 -3.52 -12.29
C LEU A 46 -6.38 -4.02 -13.21
N GLY A 47 -7.56 -3.38 -13.14
CA GLY A 47 -8.74 -3.79 -13.88
C GLY A 47 -9.32 -5.12 -13.40
N ASN A 48 -10.43 -5.54 -14.00
CA ASN A 48 -11.17 -6.74 -13.58
C ASN A 48 -10.56 -8.07 -14.10
N GLY A 49 -9.38 -8.02 -14.74
CA GLY A 49 -8.66 -9.20 -15.25
C GLY A 49 -9.32 -9.97 -16.41
N ALA A 50 -10.57 -9.68 -16.74
CA ALA A 50 -11.32 -10.39 -17.78
C ALA A 50 -11.11 -9.80 -19.17
N ASN A 51 -11.25 -8.48 -19.33
CA ASN A 51 -11.40 -7.85 -20.66
C ASN A 51 -10.49 -6.64 -20.91
N SER A 52 -9.90 -6.04 -19.88
CA SER A 52 -9.05 -4.85 -19.98
C SER A 52 -8.29 -4.58 -18.68
N GLY A 53 -7.27 -3.72 -18.75
CA GLY A 53 -6.43 -3.33 -17.61
C GLY A 53 -5.12 -4.09 -17.52
N PHE A 54 -4.29 -3.71 -16.54
CA PHE A 54 -2.92 -4.24 -16.42
C PHE A 54 -2.88 -5.77 -16.26
N LEU A 55 -3.81 -6.36 -15.50
CA LEU A 55 -3.86 -7.81 -15.30
C LEU A 55 -4.18 -8.58 -16.59
N PHE A 56 -5.00 -8.00 -17.47
CA PHE A 56 -5.35 -8.61 -18.75
C PHE A 56 -4.16 -8.64 -19.70
N GLU A 57 -3.44 -7.53 -19.84
CA GLU A 57 -2.23 -7.45 -20.66
C GLU A 57 -1.12 -8.38 -20.13
N LEU A 58 -0.96 -8.45 -18.81
CA LEU A 58 -0.04 -9.38 -18.17
C LEU A 58 -0.39 -10.83 -18.53
N LYS A 59 -1.66 -11.22 -18.40
CA LYS A 59 -2.14 -12.56 -18.78
C LYS A 59 -1.87 -12.86 -20.25
N GLN A 60 -2.21 -11.95 -21.15
CA GLN A 60 -1.98 -12.11 -22.59
C GLN A 60 -0.49 -12.33 -22.91
N THR A 61 0.39 -11.60 -22.22
CA THR A 61 1.84 -11.72 -22.42
C THR A 61 2.32 -13.11 -21.99
N PHE A 62 1.87 -13.62 -20.85
CA PHE A 62 2.19 -14.98 -20.40
C PHE A 62 1.63 -16.07 -21.33
N GLU A 63 0.41 -15.89 -21.85
CA GLU A 63 -0.18 -16.81 -22.83
C GLU A 63 0.64 -16.84 -24.14
N LYS A 64 1.09 -15.67 -24.63
CA LYS A 64 1.97 -15.58 -25.80
C LYS A 64 3.31 -16.29 -25.56
N ILE A 65 3.93 -16.10 -24.40
CA ILE A 65 5.18 -16.79 -24.04
C ILE A 65 4.96 -18.30 -24.01
N ALA A 66 3.88 -18.77 -23.37
CA ALA A 66 3.55 -20.19 -23.31
C ALA A 66 3.30 -20.79 -24.71
N ALA A 67 2.61 -20.05 -25.59
CA ALA A 67 2.39 -20.45 -26.97
C ALA A 67 3.70 -20.54 -27.76
N SER A 68 4.59 -19.56 -27.63
CA SER A 68 5.91 -19.57 -28.26
C SER A 68 6.74 -20.78 -27.80
N ILE A 69 6.76 -21.08 -26.50
CA ILE A 69 7.48 -22.24 -25.96
C ILE A 69 6.93 -23.54 -26.57
N ARG A 70 5.60 -23.72 -26.57
CA ARG A 70 4.96 -24.91 -27.18
C ARG A 70 5.30 -25.04 -28.66
N SER A 71 5.29 -23.93 -29.41
CA SER A 71 5.61 -23.94 -30.83
C SER A 71 7.04 -24.46 -31.09
N VAL A 72 8.00 -24.05 -30.27
CA VAL A 72 9.39 -24.52 -30.36
C VAL A 72 9.51 -25.98 -29.98
N THR A 73 8.85 -26.41 -28.89
CA THR A 73 8.88 -27.80 -28.44
C THR A 73 8.30 -28.77 -29.47
N VAL A 74 7.19 -28.42 -30.12
CA VAL A 74 6.56 -29.26 -31.16
C VAL A 74 7.41 -29.28 -32.43
N ALA A 75 8.04 -28.16 -32.79
CA ALA A 75 8.92 -28.08 -33.96
C ALA A 75 10.24 -28.87 -33.79
N SER A 76 10.74 -29.06 -32.57
CA SER A 76 11.96 -29.83 -32.29
C SER A 76 11.77 -31.36 -32.26
N GLY A 77 10.53 -31.85 -32.37
CA GLY A 77 10.20 -33.28 -32.30
C GLY A 77 9.82 -33.94 -33.63
N SER A 78 9.94 -33.23 -34.76
CA SER A 78 9.71 -33.76 -36.12
C SER A 78 11.00 -33.80 -36.92
#